data_AF-A0A553NSM4-F1
#
_entry.id   AF-A0A553NSM4-F1
#
_cell.length_a   1.000
_cell.length_b   1.000
_cell.length_c   1.000
_cell.angle_alpha   90.00
_cell.angle_beta   90.00
_cell.angle_gamma   90.00
#
_symmetry.space_group_name_H-M   'P 1'
#
loop_
_entity.id
_entity.type
_entity.pdbx_description
1 polymer ?
#
loop_
_entity_poly.entity_id
_entity_poly.type
_entity_poly.pdbx_seq_one_letter_code
_entity_poly.pdbx_strand_id
1 'polypeptide(L)'
;MLRKSRVILLAICLMAAGLFVIRNLGQNGLKPRALEPTSSSDTGDSIRVKIDRSLMTESDLEELTQIKSCPVCFGEDLCPELAGTDLEVRNVLYTPEDVLPPVYQVYKGLDVKYWIRPASSNGHVLTSLASLDQAVCQNASVFTEGEPNAKNCHVGLTASNSFLYSFILNEKSLRNLYKTHLSSRHWVPMTACPSYKLMDGLVQSFDENRDHTLTAKEKAMLITSISTNPDLVAYKLIVNQQIRIPHLNLYGSCGRVTLIEGEFRPLSKFLDHSLELRKGLVAFLDFSRLMFIDRDFLDEDFKAERKKCDFDCLEAFQTALIQSEETTPCYQIRPYLEYMYALVCRNILSDADIDRKSRFKQDQRGLLHNVHTNEEDHEIKSLIRECVDESELGGRVTAFMNLQELMQVVFKEDDLDDESDDRGDDQGDYDEGNVVHIKEVDNIDGSVSNPAALDKAEKAIELEKQALERLDPVEPIQYTPPPGEINIA
;
A
#
# COMPACT_ATOMS: atom_id res chain seq x y z
N MET A 1 -3.27 40.79 42.85
CA MET A 1 -4.15 40.13 41.86
C MET A 1 -3.47 39.02 41.03
N LEU A 2 -2.32 38.47 41.43
CA LEU A 2 -1.58 37.46 40.63
C LEU A 2 -1.42 36.07 41.31
N ARG A 3 -2.21 35.78 42.35
CA ARG A 3 -2.22 34.46 43.02
C ARG A 3 -3.52 33.65 42.84
N LYS A 4 -4.55 34.20 42.18
CA LYS A 4 -5.83 33.49 41.93
C LYS A 4 -5.90 32.75 40.59
N SER A 5 -5.01 33.02 39.62
CA SER A 5 -5.04 32.35 38.31
C SER A 5 -4.29 31.01 38.23
N ARG A 6 -3.51 30.62 39.24
CA ARG A 6 -2.83 29.30 39.25
C ARG A 6 -3.69 28.17 39.82
N VAL A 7 -4.73 28.49 40.59
CA VAL A 7 -5.64 27.48 41.16
C VAL A 7 -6.74 27.08 40.17
N ILE A 8 -7.11 27.96 39.23
CA ILE A 8 -8.11 27.67 38.20
C ILE A 8 -7.52 26.80 37.07
N LEU A 9 -6.25 26.98 36.72
CA LEU A 9 -5.60 26.15 35.70
C LEU A 9 -5.35 24.70 36.18
N LEU A 10 -5.03 24.51 37.47
CA LEU A 10 -4.89 23.17 38.05
C LEU A 10 -6.24 22.44 38.22
N ALA A 11 -7.33 23.18 38.44
CA ALA A 11 -8.68 22.61 38.52
C ALA A 11 -9.21 22.17 37.14
N ILE A 12 -8.82 22.85 36.06
CA ILE A 12 -9.18 22.47 34.69
C ILE A 12 -8.37 21.24 34.22
N CYS A 13 -7.10 21.13 34.60
CA CYS A 13 -6.29 19.94 34.31
C CYS A 13 -6.76 18.69 35.09
N LEU A 14 -7.26 18.83 36.33
CA LEU A 14 -7.80 17.69 37.10
C LEU A 14 -9.20 17.25 36.65
N MET A 15 -10.00 18.15 36.06
CA MET A 15 -11.30 17.77 35.46
C MET A 15 -11.15 17.05 34.11
N ALA A 16 -10.09 17.34 33.35
CA ALA A 16 -9.78 16.61 32.11
C ALA A 16 -9.27 15.18 32.37
N ALA A 17 -8.56 14.93 33.48
CA ALA A 17 -8.13 13.59 33.88
C ALA A 17 -9.28 12.75 34.48
N GLY A 18 -10.29 13.38 35.08
CA GLY A 18 -11.45 12.69 35.68
C GLY A 18 -12.47 12.15 34.67
N LEU A 19 -12.51 12.66 33.45
CA LEU A 19 -13.45 12.20 32.40
C LEU A 19 -12.91 11.02 31.56
N PHE A 20 -11.63 10.69 31.67
CA PHE A 20 -11.03 9.56 30.94
C PHE A 20 -11.13 8.23 31.70
N VAL A 21 -11.40 8.25 33.01
CA VAL A 21 -11.47 7.05 33.85
C VAL A 21 -12.89 6.47 33.98
N ILE A 22 -13.93 7.22 33.62
CA ILE A 22 -15.33 6.75 33.77
C ILE A 22 -15.84 5.97 32.54
N ARG A 23 -15.10 5.92 31.42
CA ARG A 23 -15.55 5.21 30.22
C ARG A 23 -15.08 3.75 30.09
N ASN A 24 -14.35 3.21 31.07
CA ASN A 24 -13.81 1.84 31.03
C ASN A 24 -14.26 0.90 32.16
N LEU A 25 -15.34 1.22 32.88
CA LEU A 25 -15.93 0.32 33.86
C LEU A 25 -17.43 0.17 33.61
N GLY A 26 -17.78 -0.86 32.83
CA GLY A 26 -19.17 -1.24 32.64
C GLY A 26 -19.37 -2.38 31.64
N GLN A 27 -18.96 -3.60 31.99
CA GLN A 27 -19.86 -4.77 32.10
C GLN A 27 -19.07 -6.08 32.31
N ASN A 28 -19.28 -6.64 33.52
CA ASN A 28 -19.44 -8.05 33.88
C ASN A 28 -18.28 -9.02 33.52
N GLY A 29 -17.54 -9.64 34.46
CA GLY A 29 -17.99 -10.20 35.72
C GLY A 29 -18.00 -11.73 35.66
N LEU A 30 -16.84 -12.37 35.53
CA LEU A 30 -16.66 -13.82 35.76
C LEU A 30 -15.39 -14.05 36.60
N LYS A 31 -15.58 -14.77 37.72
CA LYS A 31 -14.56 -15.17 38.70
C LYS A 31 -13.43 -15.98 38.04
N PRO A 32 -12.15 -15.76 38.40
CA PRO A 32 -11.11 -16.72 38.09
C PRO A 32 -11.23 -17.94 39.02
N ARG A 33 -11.42 -19.11 38.41
CA ARG A 33 -11.27 -20.41 39.06
C ARG A 33 -9.78 -20.72 39.08
N ALA A 34 -9.22 -20.96 40.26
CA ALA A 34 -7.85 -21.44 40.42
C ALA A 34 -7.69 -22.77 39.66
N LEU A 35 -6.74 -22.81 38.72
CA LEU A 35 -6.25 -24.01 38.06
C LEU A 35 -4.79 -24.20 38.46
N GLU A 36 -4.52 -25.39 38.98
CA GLU A 36 -3.22 -25.89 39.39
C GLU A 36 -2.25 -25.96 38.19
N PRO A 37 -0.94 -25.83 38.42
CA PRO A 37 0.05 -25.91 37.35
C PRO A 37 0.19 -27.36 36.91
N THR A 38 -0.27 -27.66 35.69
CA THR A 38 0.09 -28.89 34.99
C THR A 38 1.28 -28.58 34.10
N SER A 39 2.38 -29.29 34.37
CA SER A 39 3.57 -29.34 33.53
C SER A 39 3.28 -30.12 32.24
N SER A 40 3.37 -29.46 31.09
CA SER A 40 3.40 -30.06 29.75
C SER A 40 4.45 -29.29 28.96
N SER A 41 5.69 -29.77 28.88
CA SER A 41 6.24 -30.56 27.77
C SER A 41 5.85 -30.01 26.39
N ASP A 42 6.83 -29.35 25.76
CA ASP A 42 6.89 -29.00 24.36
C ASP A 42 6.36 -30.12 23.45
N THR A 43 5.27 -29.82 22.76
CA THR A 43 4.93 -30.43 21.48
C THR A 43 4.42 -29.30 20.60
N GLY A 44 5.14 -29.02 19.52
CA GLY A 44 4.78 -28.01 18.54
C GLY A 44 3.42 -28.30 17.93
N ASP A 45 2.40 -27.58 18.38
CA ASP A 45 1.07 -27.59 17.78
C ASP A 45 1.14 -26.87 16.43
N SER A 46 1.28 -27.64 15.35
CA SER A 46 1.07 -27.12 14.00
C SER A 46 -0.39 -26.63 13.92
N ILE A 47 -0.58 -25.33 13.70
CA ILE A 47 -1.90 -24.72 13.50
C ILE A 47 -2.57 -25.43 12.31
N ARG A 48 -3.50 -26.34 12.59
CA ARG A 48 -4.27 -27.03 11.55
C ARG A 48 -5.30 -26.06 10.99
N VAL A 49 -4.98 -25.44 9.86
CA VAL A 49 -5.95 -24.68 9.05
C VAL A 49 -7.10 -25.60 8.68
N LYS A 50 -8.30 -25.34 9.22
CA LYS A 50 -9.51 -26.10 8.87
C LYS A 50 -10.03 -25.56 7.54
N ILE A 51 -9.60 -26.17 6.44
CA ILE A 51 -10.07 -25.84 5.10
C ILE A 51 -11.49 -26.41 4.94
N ASP A 52 -12.50 -25.54 4.93
CA ASP A 52 -13.84 -25.92 4.50
C ASP A 52 -13.85 -26.00 2.97
N ARG A 53 -13.96 -27.22 2.43
CA ARG A 53 -13.93 -27.47 0.98
C ARG A 53 -15.33 -27.44 0.35
N SER A 54 -16.31 -26.82 1.01
CA SER A 54 -17.61 -26.61 0.38
C SER A 54 -17.46 -25.75 -0.88
N LEU A 55 -17.99 -26.27 -1.99
CA LEU A 55 -18.14 -25.50 -3.22
C LEU A 55 -19.21 -24.46 -2.99
N MET A 56 -18.91 -23.19 -3.31
CA MET A 56 -19.91 -22.15 -3.30
C MET A 56 -20.96 -22.42 -4.38
N THR A 57 -22.23 -22.30 -4.02
CA THR A 57 -23.33 -22.33 -4.99
C THR A 57 -23.39 -21.01 -5.77
N GLU A 58 -24.11 -20.99 -6.89
CA GLU A 58 -24.38 -19.76 -7.65
C GLU A 58 -25.05 -18.68 -6.78
N SER A 59 -25.96 -19.09 -5.87
CA SER A 59 -26.60 -18.18 -4.92
C SER A 59 -25.58 -17.57 -3.94
N ASP A 60 -24.62 -18.36 -3.45
CA ASP A 60 -23.58 -17.86 -2.56
C ASP A 60 -22.67 -16.86 -3.29
N LEU A 61 -22.41 -17.09 -4.58
CA LEU A 61 -21.60 -16.19 -5.41
C LEU A 61 -22.37 -14.89 -5.74
N GLU A 62 -23.67 -14.95 -6.01
CA GLU A 62 -24.51 -13.77 -6.16
C GLU A 62 -24.53 -12.93 -4.87
N GLU A 63 -24.64 -13.57 -3.71
CA GLU A 63 -24.60 -12.90 -2.41
C GLU A 63 -23.22 -12.27 -2.12
N LEU A 64 -22.15 -13.00 -2.46
CA LEU A 64 -20.78 -12.53 -2.28
C LEU A 64 -20.46 -11.33 -3.18
N THR A 65 -20.83 -11.41 -4.47
CA THR A 65 -20.56 -10.36 -5.46
C THR A 65 -21.50 -9.18 -5.30
N GLN A 66 -22.75 -9.38 -4.84
CA GLN A 66 -23.77 -8.33 -4.81
C GLN A 66 -23.88 -7.58 -6.14
N ILE A 67 -23.77 -8.28 -7.27
CA ILE A 67 -23.77 -7.68 -8.63
C ILE A 67 -25.00 -6.80 -8.90
N LYS A 68 -26.14 -7.13 -8.28
CA LYS A 68 -27.40 -6.37 -8.36
C LYS A 68 -27.31 -4.95 -7.77
N SER A 69 -26.24 -4.65 -7.02
CA SER A 69 -25.97 -3.32 -6.47
C SER A 69 -25.25 -2.39 -7.46
N CYS A 70 -24.80 -2.89 -8.63
CA CYS A 70 -24.20 -2.04 -9.66
C CYS A 70 -25.21 -0.98 -10.15
N PRO A 71 -24.80 0.30 -10.28
CA PRO A 71 -23.42 0.79 -10.39
C PRO A 71 -22.76 1.19 -9.05
N VAL A 72 -23.39 0.94 -7.90
CA VAL A 72 -22.78 1.07 -6.56
C VAL A 72 -21.96 -0.19 -6.25
N CYS A 73 -21.03 -0.44 -7.16
CA CYS A 73 -20.16 -1.60 -7.20
C CYS A 73 -18.79 -1.18 -7.77
N PHE A 74 -17.89 -2.14 -7.92
CA PHE A 74 -16.49 -1.97 -8.29
C PHE A 74 -16.19 -2.20 -9.77
N GLY A 75 -17.05 -2.96 -10.43
CA GLY A 75 -16.85 -3.43 -11.79
C GLY A 75 -17.83 -4.53 -12.17
N GLU A 76 -18.01 -4.72 -13.47
CA GLU A 76 -18.71 -5.87 -14.06
C GLU A 76 -17.77 -6.71 -14.95
N ASP A 77 -16.49 -6.33 -15.01
CA ASP A 77 -15.50 -6.78 -15.99
C ASP A 77 -15.22 -8.29 -15.96
N LEU A 78 -15.25 -8.91 -14.77
CA LEU A 78 -15.08 -10.35 -14.61
C LEU A 78 -16.34 -11.10 -14.19
N CYS A 79 -17.49 -10.43 -14.18
CA CYS A 79 -18.74 -11.11 -13.84
C CYS A 79 -19.13 -12.25 -14.80
N PRO A 80 -18.97 -12.12 -16.14
CA PRO A 80 -19.27 -13.23 -17.05
C PRO A 80 -18.38 -14.44 -16.80
N GLU A 81 -17.13 -14.21 -16.40
CA GLU A 81 -16.19 -15.28 -16.11
C GLU A 81 -16.55 -15.99 -14.80
N LEU A 82 -16.85 -15.23 -13.74
CA LEU A 82 -17.28 -15.77 -12.45
C LEU A 82 -18.61 -16.52 -12.52
N ALA A 83 -19.54 -16.08 -13.38
CA ALA A 83 -20.80 -16.78 -13.63
C ALA A 83 -20.62 -18.05 -14.48
N GLY A 84 -19.44 -18.28 -15.05
CA GLY A 84 -19.15 -19.46 -15.85
C GLY A 84 -19.14 -20.74 -15.02
N THR A 85 -19.64 -21.84 -15.59
CA THR A 85 -19.74 -23.14 -14.92
C THR A 85 -18.40 -23.86 -14.70
N ASP A 86 -17.32 -23.36 -15.32
CA ASP A 86 -16.02 -24.03 -15.36
C ASP A 86 -15.10 -23.62 -14.19
N LEU A 87 -15.60 -22.79 -13.27
CA LEU A 87 -14.86 -22.30 -12.13
C LEU A 87 -15.41 -22.86 -10.82
N GLU A 88 -14.50 -23.34 -9.97
CA GLU A 88 -14.83 -23.77 -8.62
C GLU A 88 -14.37 -22.70 -7.63
N VAL A 89 -15.32 -22.05 -6.97
CA VAL A 89 -15.00 -21.10 -5.89
C VAL A 89 -15.03 -21.85 -4.56
N ARG A 90 -13.90 -21.85 -3.85
CA ARG A 90 -13.74 -22.49 -2.54
C ARG A 90 -13.42 -21.44 -1.48
N ASN A 91 -14.07 -21.58 -0.33
CA ASN A 91 -13.79 -20.73 0.81
C ASN A 91 -12.48 -21.17 1.48
N VAL A 92 -11.50 -20.28 1.53
CA VAL A 92 -10.30 -20.50 2.33
C VAL A 92 -10.34 -19.58 3.53
N LEU A 93 -10.86 -20.12 4.63
CA LEU A 93 -10.75 -19.46 5.92
C LEU A 93 -9.31 -19.55 6.40
N TYR A 94 -8.59 -18.43 6.28
CA TYR A 94 -7.36 -18.24 7.04
C TYR A 94 -7.73 -18.21 8.53
N THR A 95 -7.10 -19.08 9.30
CA THR A 95 -7.31 -19.19 10.75
C THR A 95 -6.91 -17.90 11.48
N PRO A 96 -7.52 -17.63 12.66
CA PRO A 96 -7.85 -16.29 13.16
C PRO A 96 -6.70 -15.50 13.81
N GLU A 97 -5.45 -15.83 13.53
CA GLU A 97 -4.31 -15.08 14.11
C GLU A 97 -3.95 -13.83 13.30
N ASP A 98 -4.30 -13.81 12.01
CA ASP A 98 -4.03 -12.68 11.13
C ASP A 98 -5.35 -11.97 10.80
N VAL A 99 -5.42 -10.67 11.08
CA VAL A 99 -6.60 -9.76 10.97
C VAL A 99 -7.01 -9.51 9.50
N LEU A 100 -6.72 -10.45 8.61
CA LEU A 100 -6.94 -10.29 7.18
C LEU A 100 -8.38 -10.67 6.78
N PRO A 101 -8.89 -10.06 5.71
CA PRO A 101 -10.08 -10.51 4.99
C PRO A 101 -10.27 -12.02 4.88
N PRO A 102 -11.52 -12.51 4.88
CA PRO A 102 -11.78 -13.74 4.15
C PRO A 102 -11.38 -13.53 2.69
N VAL A 103 -10.59 -14.44 2.16
CA VAL A 103 -10.21 -14.49 0.75
C VAL A 103 -10.69 -15.83 0.21
N TYR A 104 -11.32 -15.83 -0.96
CA TYR A 104 -11.82 -17.04 -1.59
C TYR A 104 -10.90 -17.42 -2.74
N GLN A 105 -10.63 -18.71 -2.91
CA GLN A 105 -9.83 -19.19 -4.03
C GLN A 105 -10.76 -19.62 -5.16
N VAL A 106 -10.39 -19.25 -6.38
CA VAL A 106 -11.08 -19.66 -7.59
C VAL A 106 -10.19 -20.61 -8.37
N TYR A 107 -10.71 -21.80 -8.64
CA TYR A 107 -10.01 -22.86 -9.31
C TYR A 107 -10.54 -23.02 -10.74
N LYS A 108 -9.63 -23.36 -11.66
CA LYS A 108 -9.97 -23.88 -12.97
C LYS A 108 -9.34 -25.27 -13.10
N GLY A 109 -10.13 -26.32 -12.86
CA GLY A 109 -9.60 -27.67 -12.67
C GLY A 109 -8.85 -27.79 -11.35
N LEU A 110 -7.54 -28.09 -11.40
CA LEU A 110 -6.70 -28.24 -10.20
C LEU A 110 -5.91 -26.97 -9.84
N ASP A 111 -5.84 -26.01 -10.76
CA ASP A 111 -5.01 -24.82 -10.62
C ASP A 111 -5.83 -23.66 -10.02
N VAL A 112 -5.24 -22.96 -9.04
CA VAL A 112 -5.79 -21.71 -8.53
C VAL A 112 -5.59 -20.65 -9.60
N LYS A 113 -6.68 -20.13 -10.15
CA LYS A 113 -6.65 -19.10 -11.19
C LYS A 113 -6.51 -17.71 -10.59
N TYR A 114 -7.31 -17.38 -9.57
CA TYR A 114 -7.24 -16.11 -8.84
C TYR A 114 -7.93 -16.20 -7.49
N TRP A 115 -7.86 -15.09 -6.76
CA TRP A 115 -8.37 -14.92 -5.42
C TRP A 115 -9.43 -13.83 -5.40
N ILE A 116 -10.57 -14.10 -4.77
CA ILE A 116 -11.64 -13.14 -4.57
C ILE A 116 -11.44 -12.48 -3.21
N ARG A 117 -11.27 -11.16 -3.22
CA ARG A 117 -11.25 -10.32 -2.03
C ARG A 117 -12.53 -9.48 -1.99
N PRO A 118 -13.44 -9.72 -1.03
CA PRO A 118 -14.56 -8.82 -0.80
C PRO A 118 -14.03 -7.47 -0.32
N ALA A 119 -14.73 -6.38 -0.65
CA ALA A 119 -14.49 -5.08 0.03
C ALA A 119 -14.50 -5.23 1.56
N SER A 120 -15.39 -6.12 1.99
CA SER A 120 -15.88 -6.33 3.34
C SER A 120 -15.04 -7.38 4.07
N SER A 121 -13.89 -6.96 4.53
CA SER A 121 -13.01 -7.80 5.34
C SER A 121 -12.82 -7.24 6.74
N ASN A 122 -12.59 -5.93 6.75
CA ASN A 122 -12.59 -5.13 7.94
C ASN A 122 -14.04 -4.73 8.25
N GLY A 123 -14.51 -4.98 9.48
CA GLY A 123 -15.88 -4.65 9.89
C GLY A 123 -16.28 -3.19 9.62
N HIS A 124 -15.31 -2.27 9.54
CA HIS A 124 -15.52 -0.89 9.15
C HIS A 124 -15.96 -0.71 7.69
N VAL A 125 -15.47 -1.53 6.74
CA VAL A 125 -15.83 -1.42 5.32
C VAL A 125 -17.28 -1.86 5.11
N LEU A 126 -17.73 -2.91 5.81
CA LEU A 126 -19.15 -3.31 5.81
C LEU A 126 -20.07 -2.17 6.22
N THR A 127 -19.72 -1.51 7.32
CA THR A 127 -20.50 -0.36 7.78
C THR A 127 -20.45 0.79 6.79
N SER A 128 -19.34 0.95 6.06
CA SER A 128 -19.19 2.00 5.05
C SER A 128 -20.03 1.73 3.81
N LEU A 129 -20.05 0.48 3.30
CA LEU A 129 -20.92 0.06 2.19
C LEU A 129 -22.40 0.18 2.56
N ALA A 130 -22.80 -0.31 3.72
CA ALA A 130 -24.19 -0.20 4.18
C ALA A 130 -24.62 1.27 4.37
N SER A 131 -23.70 2.12 4.87
CA SER A 131 -23.96 3.57 5.00
C SER A 131 -24.05 4.25 3.63
N LEU A 132 -23.22 3.86 2.67
CA LEU A 132 -23.29 4.35 1.29
C LEU A 132 -24.63 3.95 0.65
N ASP A 133 -25.04 2.68 0.78
CA ASP A 133 -26.31 2.18 0.26
C ASP A 133 -27.48 2.98 0.82
N GLN A 134 -27.48 3.18 2.15
CA GLN A 134 -28.48 4.00 2.80
C GLN A 134 -28.49 5.45 2.29
N ALA A 135 -27.31 6.06 2.11
CA ALA A 135 -27.19 7.43 1.60
C ALA A 135 -27.70 7.56 0.16
N VAL A 136 -27.35 6.61 -0.72
CA VAL A 136 -27.84 6.53 -2.10
C VAL A 136 -29.37 6.44 -2.11
N CYS A 137 -29.93 5.54 -1.31
CA CYS A 137 -31.37 5.32 -1.22
C CYS A 137 -32.13 6.55 -0.67
N GLN A 138 -31.59 7.21 0.36
CA GLN A 138 -32.19 8.40 0.93
C GLN A 138 -32.16 9.59 -0.04
N ASN A 139 -31.04 9.76 -0.75
CA ASN A 139 -30.85 10.90 -1.63
C ASN A 139 -31.67 10.79 -2.92
N ALA A 140 -31.68 9.62 -3.54
CA ALA A 140 -32.40 9.42 -4.80
C ALA A 140 -33.91 9.63 -4.69
N SER A 141 -34.45 9.52 -3.47
CA SER A 141 -35.79 9.94 -3.06
C SER A 141 -36.88 9.84 -4.14
N VAL A 142 -36.99 8.68 -4.79
CA VAL A 142 -38.29 8.10 -5.19
C VAL A 142 -38.92 7.54 -3.91
N PHE A 143 -39.12 8.40 -2.91
CA PHE A 143 -40.12 8.14 -1.89
C PHE A 143 -41.45 8.47 -2.55
N THR A 144 -42.04 7.52 -3.26
CA THR A 144 -43.48 7.54 -3.44
C THR A 144 -44.07 7.59 -2.04
N GLU A 145 -44.74 8.69 -1.70
CA GLU A 145 -45.40 8.90 -0.42
C GLU A 145 -46.21 7.65 -0.05
N GLY A 146 -45.69 6.79 0.85
CA GLY A 146 -46.35 5.54 1.20
C GLY A 146 -45.46 4.40 1.71
N GLU A 147 -44.19 4.29 1.27
CA GLU A 147 -43.28 3.24 1.74
C GLU A 147 -42.05 3.81 2.47
N PRO A 148 -42.11 3.99 3.80
CA PRO A 148 -41.02 4.56 4.59
C PRO A 148 -39.82 3.61 4.80
N ASN A 149 -39.78 2.45 4.15
CA ASN A 149 -38.78 1.43 4.45
C ASN A 149 -37.69 1.38 3.39
N ALA A 150 -36.57 2.06 3.68
CA ALA A 150 -35.28 1.90 2.99
C ALA A 150 -34.80 0.42 2.88
N LYS A 151 -35.45 -0.51 3.61
CA LYS A 151 -35.15 -1.95 3.61
C LYS A 151 -35.32 -2.63 2.25
N ASN A 152 -36.15 -2.10 1.35
CA ASN A 152 -36.38 -2.68 0.01
C ASN A 152 -35.77 -1.84 -1.11
N CYS A 153 -34.84 -0.94 -0.80
CA CYS A 153 -34.21 -0.12 -1.81
C CYS A 153 -33.29 -0.96 -2.72
N HIS A 154 -33.61 -1.00 -4.01
CA HIS A 154 -32.72 -1.55 -5.03
C HIS A 154 -31.63 -0.53 -5.37
N VAL A 155 -30.55 -0.52 -4.58
CA VAL A 155 -29.45 0.45 -4.68
C VAL A 155 -28.95 0.63 -6.12
N GLY A 156 -28.79 -0.45 -6.89
CA GLY A 156 -28.34 -0.39 -8.27
C GLY A 156 -29.25 0.43 -9.20
N LEU A 157 -30.58 0.27 -9.08
CA LEU A 157 -31.54 1.05 -9.86
C LEU A 157 -31.60 2.50 -9.38
N THR A 158 -31.55 2.68 -8.07
CA THR A 158 -31.69 3.95 -7.38
C THR A 158 -30.48 4.87 -7.56
N ALA A 159 -29.29 4.31 -7.79
CA ALA A 159 -28.04 5.05 -7.94
C ALA A 159 -28.09 6.10 -9.06
N SER A 160 -28.76 5.78 -10.17
CA SER A 160 -28.92 6.67 -11.33
C SER A 160 -29.61 8.00 -11.01
N ASN A 161 -30.47 7.99 -9.99
CA ASN A 161 -31.21 9.17 -9.51
C ASN A 161 -30.57 9.79 -8.25
N SER A 162 -29.42 9.27 -7.81
CA SER A 162 -28.73 9.71 -6.59
C SER A 162 -27.60 10.69 -6.88
N PHE A 163 -27.02 11.21 -5.80
CA PHE A 163 -25.89 12.15 -5.82
C PHE A 163 -24.66 11.59 -6.55
N LEU A 164 -24.52 10.26 -6.65
CA LEU A 164 -23.40 9.61 -7.33
C LEU A 164 -23.34 9.99 -8.82
N TYR A 165 -24.49 10.04 -9.50
CA TYR A 165 -24.57 10.37 -10.93
C TYR A 165 -24.37 11.86 -11.18
N SER A 166 -24.84 12.71 -10.26
CA SER A 166 -24.68 14.16 -10.34
C SER A 166 -23.35 14.66 -9.77
N PHE A 167 -22.48 13.80 -9.27
CA PHE A 167 -21.24 14.21 -8.63
C PHE A 167 -20.33 14.90 -9.64
N ILE A 168 -19.80 16.06 -9.27
CA ILE A 168 -18.80 16.77 -10.06
C ILE A 168 -17.44 16.30 -9.55
N LEU A 169 -16.72 15.52 -10.34
CA LEU A 169 -15.41 15.00 -9.99
C LEU A 169 -14.34 16.07 -10.28
N ASN A 170 -13.71 16.59 -9.22
CA ASN A 170 -12.59 17.52 -9.27
C ASN A 170 -11.75 17.38 -7.99
N GLU A 171 -10.59 18.05 -7.92
CA GLU A 171 -9.70 17.96 -6.75
C GLU A 171 -10.40 18.32 -5.43
N LYS A 172 -11.25 19.36 -5.45
CA LYS A 172 -11.97 19.81 -4.26
C LYS A 172 -13.03 18.80 -3.82
N SER A 173 -13.78 18.22 -4.75
CA SER A 173 -14.81 17.24 -4.42
C SER A 173 -14.20 15.91 -3.97
N LEU A 174 -13.08 15.49 -4.59
CA LEU A 174 -12.34 14.31 -4.18
C LEU A 174 -11.76 14.45 -2.77
N ARG A 175 -11.14 15.60 -2.46
CA ARG A 175 -10.66 15.93 -1.10
C ARG A 175 -11.79 15.91 -0.07
N ASN A 176 -12.96 16.42 -0.44
CA ASN A 176 -14.11 16.51 0.45
C ASN A 176 -14.98 15.25 0.43
N LEU A 177 -14.57 14.17 -0.23
CA LEU A 177 -15.38 12.96 -0.34
C LEU A 177 -15.71 12.37 1.04
N TYR A 178 -14.80 12.46 2.01
CA TYR A 178 -15.07 12.03 3.39
C TYR A 178 -16.23 12.79 4.06
N LYS A 179 -16.55 14.02 3.62
CA LYS A 179 -17.68 14.80 4.16
C LYS A 179 -19.03 14.25 3.74
N THR A 180 -19.08 13.45 2.68
CA THR A 180 -20.34 12.92 2.12
C THR A 180 -20.93 11.74 2.92
N HIS A 181 -20.51 11.56 4.17
CA HIS A 181 -20.88 10.43 5.06
C HIS A 181 -20.40 9.05 4.61
N LEU A 182 -19.64 8.98 3.51
CA LEU A 182 -19.24 7.71 2.89
C LEU A 182 -18.01 7.07 3.52
N SER A 183 -17.16 7.86 4.19
CA SER A 183 -15.91 7.38 4.76
C SER A 183 -15.48 8.26 5.95
N SER A 184 -14.84 7.66 6.95
CA SER A 184 -14.16 8.45 7.98
C SER A 184 -12.91 9.12 7.41
N ARG A 185 -12.61 10.34 7.88
CA ARG A 185 -11.48 11.17 7.45
C ARG A 185 -10.11 10.47 7.55
N HIS A 186 -10.02 9.42 8.37
CA HIS A 186 -8.79 8.66 8.58
C HIS A 186 -8.55 7.56 7.53
N TRP A 187 -9.51 7.29 6.64
CA TRP A 187 -9.53 6.07 5.81
C TRP A 187 -9.42 6.32 4.30
N VAL A 188 -9.25 7.58 3.87
CA VAL A 188 -9.03 7.88 2.45
C VAL A 188 -7.77 8.74 2.25
N PRO A 189 -6.58 8.24 2.66
CA PRO A 189 -5.33 8.98 2.49
C PRO A 189 -5.03 9.29 1.01
N MET A 190 -5.46 8.44 0.08
CA MET A 190 -5.33 8.69 -1.36
C MET A 190 -5.98 10.02 -1.80
N THR A 191 -7.02 10.50 -1.12
CA THR A 191 -7.69 11.77 -1.46
C THR A 191 -7.26 12.93 -0.58
N ALA A 192 -6.25 12.76 0.27
CA ALA A 192 -5.73 13.84 1.10
C ALA A 192 -4.97 14.88 0.27
N CYS A 193 -4.31 14.47 -0.82
CA CYS A 193 -3.54 15.34 -1.70
C CYS A 193 -3.86 15.12 -3.18
N PRO A 194 -5.12 15.36 -3.62
CA PRO A 194 -5.44 15.28 -5.02
C PRO A 194 -4.63 16.30 -5.80
N SER A 195 -3.99 15.83 -6.87
CA SER A 195 -3.42 16.64 -7.93
C SER A 195 -4.15 16.35 -9.24
N TYR A 196 -4.01 17.24 -10.21
CA TYR A 196 -4.53 17.01 -11.55
C TYR A 196 -4.06 15.68 -12.16
N LYS A 197 -2.78 15.29 -11.97
CA LYS A 197 -2.28 14.01 -12.49
C LYS A 197 -2.92 12.80 -11.81
N LEU A 198 -3.14 12.87 -10.49
CA LEU A 198 -3.89 11.82 -9.80
C LEU A 198 -5.32 11.73 -10.33
N MET A 199 -5.99 12.87 -10.52
CA MET A 199 -7.35 12.92 -11.07
C MET A 199 -7.42 12.32 -12.48
N ASP A 200 -6.49 12.71 -13.35
CA ASP A 200 -6.38 12.18 -14.72
C ASP A 200 -6.13 10.67 -14.71
N GLY A 201 -5.19 10.19 -13.89
CA GLY A 201 -4.94 8.77 -13.74
C GLY A 201 -6.16 8.00 -13.22
N LEU A 202 -6.91 8.56 -12.27
CA LEU A 202 -8.16 7.97 -11.76
C LEU A 202 -9.26 7.92 -12.83
N VAL A 203 -9.39 8.97 -13.65
CA VAL A 203 -10.32 9.01 -14.79
C VAL A 203 -9.96 7.90 -15.77
N GLN A 204 -8.71 7.84 -16.22
CA GLN A 204 -8.25 6.82 -17.16
C GLN A 204 -8.44 5.40 -16.63
N SER A 205 -8.29 5.18 -15.31
CA SER A 205 -8.39 3.87 -14.68
C SER A 205 -9.82 3.34 -14.53
N PHE A 206 -10.82 4.20 -14.70
CA PHE A 206 -12.25 3.84 -14.61
C PHE A 206 -13.01 4.11 -15.91
N ASP A 207 -12.32 4.63 -16.93
CA ASP A 207 -12.82 4.82 -18.28
C ASP A 207 -12.78 3.47 -19.04
N GLU A 208 -13.89 2.74 -19.01
CA GLU A 208 -14.02 1.40 -19.60
C GLU A 208 -14.04 1.45 -21.12
N ASN A 209 -14.52 2.55 -21.71
CA ASN A 209 -14.64 2.73 -23.16
C ASN A 209 -13.42 3.45 -23.80
N ARG A 210 -12.49 3.96 -22.99
CA ARG A 210 -11.26 4.66 -23.37
C ARG A 210 -11.53 5.95 -24.16
N ASP A 211 -12.57 6.69 -23.81
CA ASP A 211 -12.91 7.98 -24.43
C ASP A 211 -12.32 9.20 -23.70
N HIS A 212 -11.49 8.96 -22.68
CA HIS A 212 -10.87 9.93 -21.77
C HIS A 212 -11.87 10.73 -20.94
N THR A 213 -13.10 10.24 -20.81
CA THR A 213 -14.13 10.82 -19.95
C THR A 213 -14.78 9.73 -19.10
N LEU A 214 -15.46 10.13 -18.02
CA LEU A 214 -16.25 9.19 -17.24
C LEU A 214 -17.72 9.41 -17.53
N THR A 215 -18.38 8.37 -18.02
CA THR A 215 -19.84 8.28 -18.00
C THR A 215 -20.35 8.39 -16.56
N ALA A 216 -21.65 8.70 -16.40
CA ALA A 216 -22.24 8.78 -15.07
C ALA A 216 -22.15 7.44 -14.29
N LYS A 217 -22.18 6.31 -15.02
CA LYS A 217 -21.99 4.97 -14.46
C LYS A 217 -20.57 4.79 -13.90
N GLU A 218 -19.55 5.02 -14.73
CA GLU A 218 -18.14 4.86 -14.33
C GLU A 218 -17.76 5.81 -13.21
N LYS A 219 -18.29 7.04 -13.24
CA LYS A 219 -18.10 8.01 -12.16
C LYS A 219 -18.68 7.51 -10.83
N ALA A 220 -19.89 6.94 -10.85
CA ALA A 220 -20.50 6.34 -9.66
C ALA A 220 -19.66 5.17 -9.12
N MET A 221 -19.10 4.35 -10.01
CA MET A 221 -18.21 3.24 -9.66
C MET A 221 -16.89 3.73 -9.05
N LEU A 222 -16.27 4.76 -9.63
CA LEU A 222 -15.06 5.40 -9.09
C LEU A 222 -15.30 5.94 -7.68
N ILE A 223 -16.36 6.73 -7.48
CA ILE A 223 -16.68 7.32 -6.17
C ILE A 223 -16.96 6.24 -5.14
N THR A 224 -17.77 5.25 -5.50
CA THR A 224 -18.06 4.09 -4.65
C THR A 224 -16.78 3.37 -4.25
N SER A 225 -15.89 3.11 -5.22
CA SER A 225 -14.63 2.42 -5.00
C SER A 225 -13.71 3.22 -4.09
N ILE A 226 -13.54 4.53 -4.32
CA ILE A 226 -12.70 5.37 -3.45
C ILE A 226 -13.22 5.38 -2.02
N SER A 227 -14.54 5.45 -1.84
CA SER A 227 -15.15 5.54 -0.52
C SER A 227 -15.15 4.22 0.26
N THR A 228 -15.19 3.09 -0.42
CA THR A 228 -15.45 1.80 0.22
C THR A 228 -14.39 0.73 -0.03
N ASN A 229 -13.60 0.86 -1.09
CA ASN A 229 -12.50 -0.04 -1.44
C ASN A 229 -11.35 0.74 -2.11
N PRO A 230 -10.66 1.62 -1.36
CA PRO A 230 -9.52 2.37 -1.89
C PRO A 230 -8.39 1.46 -2.40
N ASP A 231 -8.32 0.20 -1.93
CA ASP A 231 -7.35 -0.78 -2.44
C ASP A 231 -7.52 -0.98 -3.94
N LEU A 232 -8.74 -1.32 -4.37
CA LEU A 232 -9.05 -1.53 -5.79
C LEU A 232 -8.69 -0.32 -6.63
N VAL A 233 -8.96 0.89 -6.12
CA VAL A 233 -8.65 2.11 -6.85
C VAL A 233 -7.15 2.26 -7.03
N ALA A 234 -6.36 2.00 -5.99
CA ALA A 234 -4.91 1.99 -6.08
C ALA A 234 -4.42 0.93 -7.08
N TYR A 235 -4.96 -0.30 -7.04
CA TYR A 235 -4.64 -1.34 -8.03
C TYR A 235 -4.91 -0.88 -9.46
N LYS A 236 -6.12 -0.38 -9.75
CA LYS A 236 -6.51 0.11 -11.09
C LYS A 236 -5.62 1.28 -11.53
N LEU A 237 -5.26 2.17 -10.61
CA LEU A 237 -4.35 3.29 -10.89
C LEU A 237 -2.95 2.80 -11.22
N ILE A 238 -2.37 1.92 -10.40
CA ILE A 238 -1.01 1.39 -10.57
C ILE A 238 -0.88 0.63 -11.90
N VAL A 239 -1.83 -0.28 -12.20
CA VAL A 239 -1.81 -1.09 -13.42
C VAL A 239 -1.95 -0.19 -14.66
N ASN A 240 -2.90 0.75 -14.64
CA ASN A 240 -3.14 1.61 -15.80
C ASN A 240 -2.00 2.61 -16.04
N GLN A 241 -1.47 3.19 -14.97
CA GLN A 241 -0.33 4.12 -15.03
C GLN A 241 1.02 3.41 -15.21
N GLN A 242 1.02 2.08 -15.37
CA GLN A 242 2.22 1.26 -15.53
C GLN A 242 3.26 1.49 -14.42
N ILE A 243 2.78 1.80 -13.21
CA ILE A 243 3.65 1.98 -12.05
C ILE A 243 4.21 0.61 -11.71
N ARG A 244 5.53 0.48 -11.77
CA ARG A 244 6.22 -0.79 -11.54
C ARG A 244 6.19 -1.12 -10.05
N ILE A 245 5.18 -1.87 -9.62
CA ILE A 245 5.13 -2.50 -8.30
C ILE A 245 5.27 -4.01 -8.51
N PRO A 246 6.27 -4.67 -7.90
CA PRO A 246 6.42 -6.12 -7.99
C PRO A 246 5.15 -6.84 -7.54
N HIS A 247 4.80 -7.92 -8.26
CA HIS A 247 3.76 -8.88 -7.87
C HIS A 247 2.35 -8.29 -7.68
N LEU A 248 2.03 -7.22 -8.40
CA LEU A 248 0.72 -6.57 -8.35
C LEU A 248 -0.16 -6.90 -9.56
N ASN A 249 -0.78 -8.08 -9.55
CA ASN A 249 -1.66 -8.51 -10.64
C ASN A 249 -3.13 -8.41 -10.21
N LEU A 250 -3.79 -7.37 -10.72
CA LEU A 250 -5.25 -7.22 -10.68
C LEU A 250 -5.82 -7.88 -11.92
N TYR A 251 -6.67 -8.89 -11.75
CA TYR A 251 -7.43 -9.44 -12.86
C TYR A 251 -8.62 -8.55 -13.20
N GLY A 252 -9.30 -8.02 -12.17
CA GLY A 252 -10.50 -7.25 -12.36
C GLY A 252 -11.43 -7.20 -11.16
N SER A 253 -12.70 -6.95 -11.41
CA SER A 253 -13.75 -6.83 -10.41
C SER A 253 -15.06 -7.47 -10.87
N CYS A 254 -15.90 -7.85 -9.91
CA CYS A 254 -17.29 -8.19 -10.18
C CYS A 254 -18.17 -7.80 -8.99
N GLY A 255 -19.14 -6.91 -9.22
CA GLY A 255 -19.96 -6.39 -8.13
C GLY A 255 -19.08 -5.74 -7.06
N ARG A 256 -19.12 -6.24 -5.83
CA ARG A 256 -18.38 -5.74 -4.65
C ARG A 256 -17.18 -6.60 -4.26
N VAL A 257 -16.70 -7.41 -5.21
CA VAL A 257 -15.46 -8.17 -5.02
C VAL A 257 -14.40 -7.76 -6.03
N THR A 258 -13.16 -7.90 -5.61
CA THR A 258 -11.95 -7.70 -6.42
C THR A 258 -11.28 -9.05 -6.66
N LEU A 259 -10.81 -9.28 -7.87
CA LEU A 259 -10.13 -10.51 -8.28
C LEU A 259 -8.64 -10.21 -8.48
N ILE A 260 -7.79 -10.84 -7.68
CA ILE A 260 -6.34 -10.61 -7.64
C ILE A 260 -5.57 -11.92 -7.78
N GLU A 261 -4.30 -11.83 -8.18
CA GLU A 261 -3.40 -12.98 -8.19
C GLU A 261 -2.87 -13.33 -6.80
N GLY A 262 -2.70 -14.63 -6.57
CA GLY A 262 -1.79 -15.14 -5.55
C GLY A 262 -2.31 -15.18 -4.11
N GLU A 263 -1.68 -16.09 -3.34
CA GLU A 263 -1.77 -16.10 -1.89
C GLU A 263 -0.81 -15.04 -1.35
N PHE A 264 -1.37 -13.91 -0.94
CA PHE A 264 -0.57 -12.94 -0.20
C PHE A 264 -0.47 -13.34 1.26
N ARG A 265 0.67 -13.90 1.65
CA ARG A 265 0.97 -14.14 3.06
C ARG A 265 1.62 -12.91 3.68
N PRO A 266 1.27 -12.54 4.92
CA PRO A 266 1.93 -11.44 5.58
C PRO A 266 3.41 -11.78 5.75
N LEU A 267 4.25 -10.76 5.65
CA LEU A 267 5.70 -10.90 5.75
C LEU A 267 6.15 -11.60 7.05
N SER A 268 5.35 -11.46 8.12
CA SER A 268 5.55 -12.15 9.40
C SER A 268 5.72 -13.67 9.27
N LYS A 269 5.08 -14.32 8.29
CA LYS A 269 5.22 -15.77 8.04
C LYS A 269 6.56 -16.16 7.45
N PHE A 270 7.31 -15.20 6.91
CA PHE A 270 8.60 -15.42 6.27
C PHE A 270 9.78 -14.93 7.09
N LEU A 271 9.56 -14.39 8.30
CA LEU A 271 10.62 -13.82 9.13
C LEU A 271 11.70 -14.84 9.53
N ASP A 272 11.35 -16.13 9.61
CA ASP A 272 12.28 -17.23 9.90
C ASP A 272 12.93 -17.83 8.64
N HIS A 273 12.61 -17.33 7.45
CA HIS A 273 13.20 -17.80 6.19
C HIS A 273 14.43 -16.96 5.79
N SER A 274 15.20 -17.46 4.81
CA SER A 274 16.36 -16.74 4.28
C SER A 274 16.00 -15.35 3.78
N LEU A 275 16.97 -14.44 3.82
CA LEU A 275 16.78 -13.07 3.33
C LEU A 275 16.39 -13.05 1.84
N GLU A 276 16.95 -13.94 1.02
CA GLU A 276 16.61 -14.03 -0.40
C GLU A 276 15.14 -14.43 -0.63
N LEU A 277 14.61 -15.37 0.16
CA LEU A 277 13.18 -15.69 0.09
C LEU A 277 12.33 -14.49 0.56
N ARG A 278 12.73 -13.80 1.63
CA ARG A 278 11.99 -12.63 2.14
C ARG A 278 11.92 -11.50 1.11
N LYS A 279 13.01 -11.26 0.37
CA LYS A 279 13.11 -10.24 -0.69
C LYS A 279 12.13 -10.48 -1.84
N GLY A 280 12.02 -11.73 -2.30
CA GLY A 280 11.10 -12.11 -3.36
C GLY A 280 9.62 -12.07 -2.98
N LEU A 281 9.31 -11.89 -1.69
CA LEU A 281 7.95 -12.04 -1.15
C LEU A 281 7.34 -10.74 -0.62
N VAL A 282 7.99 -9.60 -0.81
CA VAL A 282 7.41 -8.30 -0.42
C VAL A 282 6.29 -7.94 -1.38
N ALA A 283 5.06 -8.20 -0.95
CA ALA A 283 3.86 -7.76 -1.64
C ALA A 283 3.11 -6.70 -0.82
N PHE A 284 2.60 -5.69 -1.51
CA PHE A 284 1.76 -4.65 -0.89
C PHE A 284 0.33 -5.17 -0.80
N LEU A 285 -0.16 -5.38 0.44
CA LEU A 285 -1.44 -6.08 0.66
C LEU A 285 -2.59 -5.13 0.96
N ASP A 286 -2.30 -3.96 1.51
CA ASP A 286 -3.25 -2.97 1.99
C ASP A 286 -2.84 -1.59 1.46
N PHE A 287 -3.59 -1.10 0.48
CA PHE A 287 -3.42 0.23 -0.12
C PHE A 287 -4.43 1.23 0.44
N SER A 288 -5.28 0.85 1.40
CA SER A 288 -6.25 1.73 2.04
C SER A 288 -5.55 2.85 2.83
N ARG A 289 -4.26 2.65 3.11
CA ARG A 289 -3.36 3.60 3.75
C ARG A 289 -2.38 4.27 2.80
N LEU A 290 -2.47 3.98 1.50
CA LEU A 290 -1.61 4.59 0.50
C LEU A 290 -2.05 6.04 0.22
N MET A 291 -1.08 6.93 0.11
CA MET A 291 -1.26 8.30 -0.34
C MET A 291 -0.43 8.48 -1.61
N PHE A 292 -1.06 9.00 -2.67
CA PHE A 292 -0.35 9.42 -3.87
C PHE A 292 0.02 10.89 -3.72
N ILE A 293 1.29 11.20 -3.96
CA ILE A 293 1.85 12.54 -3.86
C ILE A 293 2.39 12.87 -5.24
N ASP A 294 1.89 13.93 -5.85
CA ASP A 294 2.44 14.41 -7.10
C ASP A 294 3.89 14.86 -6.89
N ARG A 295 4.77 14.47 -7.80
CA ARG A 295 6.16 14.94 -7.79
C ARG A 295 6.23 16.47 -7.89
N ASP A 296 5.24 17.10 -8.52
CA ASP A 296 5.19 18.56 -8.64
C ASP A 296 5.00 19.25 -7.27
N PHE A 297 4.50 18.53 -6.25
CA PHE A 297 4.49 19.04 -4.87
C PHE A 297 5.88 19.08 -4.22
N LEU A 298 6.90 18.50 -4.87
CA LEU A 298 8.26 18.40 -4.36
C LEU A 298 9.21 19.46 -4.92
N ASP A 299 8.66 20.52 -5.52
CA ASP A 299 9.38 21.59 -6.24
C ASP A 299 10.76 21.92 -5.63
N GLU A 300 11.78 21.87 -6.49
CA GLU A 300 13.20 21.92 -6.11
C GLU A 300 13.60 23.26 -5.51
N ASP A 301 12.91 24.33 -5.91
CA ASP A 301 13.22 25.71 -5.51
C ASP A 301 12.88 26.04 -4.05
N PHE A 302 12.22 25.13 -3.33
CA PHE A 302 11.91 25.31 -1.92
C PHE A 302 13.16 25.21 -1.04
N LYS A 303 13.87 26.33 -0.87
CA LYS A 303 14.98 26.51 0.08
C LYS A 303 14.46 26.69 1.51
N ALA A 304 13.61 25.79 2.00
CA ALA A 304 13.32 25.79 3.42
C ALA A 304 14.55 25.31 4.19
N GLU A 305 14.85 26.00 5.28
CA GLU A 305 15.77 25.51 6.29
C GLU A 305 15.29 24.13 6.74
N ARG A 306 16.12 23.09 6.54
CA ARG A 306 15.84 21.74 7.01
C ARG A 306 15.75 21.77 8.53
N LYS A 307 14.64 21.27 9.06
CA LYS A 307 14.45 21.07 10.49
C LYS A 307 14.35 19.58 10.74
N LYS A 308 15.03 19.11 11.79
CA LYS A 308 14.87 17.77 12.30
C LYS A 308 13.39 17.52 12.62
N CYS A 309 12.82 16.46 12.08
CA CYS A 309 11.42 16.08 12.27
C CYS A 309 11.36 14.68 12.91
N ASP A 310 10.78 14.62 14.11
CA ASP A 310 10.52 13.41 14.89
C ASP A 310 9.08 12.88 14.67
N PHE A 311 8.70 11.82 15.42
CA PHE A 311 7.35 11.21 15.30
C PHE A 311 6.23 12.20 15.63
N ASP A 312 6.47 13.12 16.57
CA ASP A 312 5.48 14.14 16.97
C ASP A 312 5.26 15.14 15.82
N CYS A 313 6.34 15.56 15.16
CA CYS A 313 6.31 16.39 13.97
C CYS A 313 5.56 15.71 12.80
N LEU A 314 5.79 14.41 12.56
CA LEU A 314 5.03 13.64 11.55
C LEU A 314 3.55 13.55 11.93
N GLU A 315 3.22 13.22 13.18
CA GLU A 315 1.84 13.10 13.63
C GLU A 315 1.10 14.43 13.47
N ALA A 316 1.75 15.55 13.78
CA ALA A 316 1.22 16.88 13.55
C ALA A 316 0.97 17.14 12.06
N PHE A 317 1.88 16.72 11.18
CA PHE A 317 1.71 16.83 9.73
C PHE A 317 0.58 15.96 9.19
N GLN A 318 0.49 14.70 9.59
CA GLN A 318 -0.61 13.81 9.24
C GLN A 318 -1.94 14.38 9.74
N THR A 319 -1.95 14.91 10.95
CA THR A 319 -3.11 15.61 11.51
C THR A 319 -3.46 16.82 10.68
N ALA A 320 -2.49 17.63 10.25
CA ALA A 320 -2.73 18.78 9.37
C ALA A 320 -3.23 18.37 7.99
N LEU A 321 -2.66 17.35 7.36
CA LEU A 321 -3.11 16.77 6.09
C LEU A 321 -4.55 16.29 6.17
N ILE A 322 -4.87 15.55 7.23
CA ILE A 322 -6.20 15.04 7.48
C ILE A 322 -7.12 16.22 7.75
N GLN A 323 -6.81 17.12 8.69
CA GLN A 323 -7.70 18.15 9.23
C GLN A 323 -7.85 19.42 8.38
N SER A 324 -6.91 19.71 7.49
CA SER A 324 -6.94 20.90 6.63
C SER A 324 -8.01 20.76 5.55
N GLU A 325 -8.72 21.86 5.26
CA GLU A 325 -9.55 21.99 4.06
C GLU A 325 -8.73 22.48 2.85
N GLU A 326 -7.57 23.08 3.12
CA GLU A 326 -6.65 23.60 2.12
C GLU A 326 -5.64 22.54 1.67
N THR A 327 -5.14 22.67 0.44
CA THR A 327 -4.03 21.89 -0.13
C THR A 327 -2.67 22.27 0.45
N THR A 328 -2.59 23.33 1.25
CA THR A 328 -1.35 23.88 1.82
C THR A 328 -0.45 22.82 2.46
N PRO A 329 -0.96 21.84 3.24
CA PRO A 329 -0.10 20.80 3.80
C PRO A 329 0.51 19.87 2.73
N CYS A 330 -0.14 19.64 1.60
CA CYS A 330 0.40 18.78 0.54
C CYS A 330 1.69 19.36 -0.07
N TYR A 331 1.78 20.69 -0.20
CA TYR A 331 3.00 21.38 -0.64
C TYR A 331 4.09 21.41 0.43
N GLN A 332 3.73 21.14 1.68
CA GLN A 332 4.67 21.05 2.80
C GLN A 332 5.17 19.64 3.00
N ILE A 333 4.94 18.69 2.08
CA ILE A 333 5.32 17.28 2.29
C ILE A 333 6.84 17.05 2.24
N ARG A 334 7.59 17.93 1.55
CA ARG A 334 9.02 17.75 1.30
C ARG A 334 9.85 17.54 2.58
N PRO A 335 9.73 18.36 3.64
CA PRO A 335 10.43 18.13 4.91
C PRO A 335 10.07 16.80 5.60
N TYR A 336 8.94 16.18 5.24
CA TYR A 336 8.47 14.91 5.80
C TYR A 336 8.80 13.72 4.91
N LEU A 337 9.35 13.91 3.71
CA LEU A 337 9.76 12.78 2.84
C LEU A 337 10.85 11.95 3.50
N GLU A 338 11.81 12.60 4.16
CA GLU A 338 12.85 11.89 4.90
C GLU A 338 12.24 11.01 6.01
N TYR A 339 11.06 11.37 6.49
CA TYR A 339 10.29 10.58 7.43
C TYR A 339 9.79 9.26 6.89
N MET A 340 9.55 9.15 5.58
CA MET A 340 9.19 7.88 4.96
C MET A 340 10.32 6.85 5.14
N TYR A 341 11.59 7.27 5.10
CA TYR A 341 12.72 6.40 5.42
C TYR A 341 12.66 5.90 6.87
N ALA A 342 12.38 6.77 7.84
CA ALA A 342 12.24 6.35 9.24
C ALA A 342 11.09 5.36 9.44
N LEU A 343 9.96 5.53 8.74
CA LEU A 343 8.85 4.59 8.81
C LEU A 343 9.21 3.23 8.22
N VAL A 344 9.93 3.20 7.09
CA VAL A 344 10.43 1.96 6.48
C VAL A 344 11.43 1.29 7.42
N CYS A 345 12.42 2.03 7.89
CA CYS A 345 13.42 1.53 8.83
C CYS A 345 12.76 1.00 10.11
N ARG A 346 11.81 1.72 10.71
CA ARG A 346 11.14 1.30 11.95
C ARG A 346 10.18 0.13 11.78
N ASN A 347 9.36 0.14 10.73
CA ASN A 347 8.24 -0.82 10.60
C ASN A 347 8.58 -2.03 9.75
N ILE A 348 9.50 -1.89 8.81
CA ILE A 348 9.83 -2.93 7.83
C ILE A 348 11.20 -3.54 8.15
N LEU A 349 12.24 -2.72 8.33
CA LEU A 349 13.61 -3.22 8.44
C LEU A 349 14.01 -3.60 9.86
N SER A 350 13.58 -2.82 10.86
CA SER A 350 14.04 -2.91 12.23
C SER A 350 13.37 -4.00 13.05
N ASP A 351 14.19 -4.70 13.85
CA ASP A 351 13.79 -5.56 14.96
C ASP A 351 13.49 -4.81 16.26
N ALA A 352 13.74 -3.50 16.31
CA ALA A 352 13.90 -2.80 17.56
C ALA A 352 12.65 -2.89 18.44
N ASP A 353 12.72 -3.79 19.44
CA ASP A 353 11.92 -3.83 20.67
C ASP A 353 11.90 -2.46 21.39
N ILE A 354 12.89 -1.62 21.10
CA ILE A 354 13.26 -0.42 21.86
C ILE A 354 12.14 0.64 21.89
N ASP A 355 11.26 0.70 20.88
CA ASP A 355 10.21 1.75 20.79
C ASP A 355 8.77 1.25 20.67
N ARG A 356 8.53 -0.07 20.77
CA ARG A 356 7.19 -0.64 20.60
C ARG A 356 6.54 -1.01 21.94
N LYS A 357 6.67 -0.12 22.94
CA LYS A 357 6.14 -0.30 24.32
C LYS A 357 4.64 -0.62 24.44
N SER A 358 3.86 -0.60 23.36
CA SER A 358 2.38 -0.64 23.43
C SER A 358 1.66 -1.59 22.48
N ARG A 359 2.36 -2.40 21.65
CA ARG A 359 1.67 -3.32 20.73
C ARG A 359 1.94 -4.78 21.10
N PHE A 360 0.89 -5.60 20.98
CA PHE A 360 0.80 -7.01 21.34
C PHE A 360 2.08 -7.82 21.04
N LYS A 361 2.43 -8.74 21.96
CA LYS A 361 3.63 -9.61 21.99
C LYS A 361 3.74 -10.63 20.84
N GLN A 362 3.19 -10.37 19.67
CA GLN A 362 3.44 -11.20 18.49
C GLN A 362 4.78 -10.80 17.86
N ASP A 363 5.50 -11.79 17.33
CA ASP A 363 6.79 -11.69 16.66
C ASP A 363 6.85 -10.48 15.71
N GLN A 364 7.45 -9.39 16.19
CA GLN A 364 7.44 -8.09 15.54
C GLN A 364 8.79 -7.76 14.90
N ARG A 365 9.48 -8.79 14.45
CA ARG A 365 10.81 -8.75 13.85
C ARG A 365 10.73 -8.13 12.45
N GLY A 366 11.78 -7.41 12.07
CA GLY A 366 11.90 -6.76 10.76
C GLY A 366 12.49 -7.69 9.70
N LEU A 367 12.53 -7.21 8.45
CA LEU A 367 13.20 -7.88 7.34
C LEU A 367 14.67 -8.12 7.60
N LEU A 368 15.32 -7.23 8.35
CA LEU A 368 16.73 -7.36 8.68
C LEU A 368 16.97 -8.11 9.99
N HIS A 369 15.98 -8.89 10.43
CA HIS A 369 16.17 -9.84 11.51
C HIS A 369 17.22 -10.89 11.13
N ASN A 370 18.20 -11.09 12.02
CA ASN A 370 19.26 -12.09 11.92
C ASN A 370 20.08 -12.05 10.61
N VAL A 371 20.46 -10.86 10.12
CA VAL A 371 21.24 -10.68 8.87
C VAL A 371 22.73 -11.04 9.03
N HIS A 372 23.05 -12.19 9.64
CA HIS A 372 24.42 -12.72 9.77
C HIS A 372 25.38 -11.91 10.69
N THR A 373 26.70 -11.96 10.46
CA THR A 373 27.76 -12.05 11.50
C THR A 373 27.79 -10.94 12.57
N ASN A 374 28.38 -11.23 13.75
CA ASN A 374 28.38 -10.33 14.92
C ASN A 374 28.86 -8.89 14.64
N GLU A 375 29.70 -8.67 13.62
CA GLU A 375 30.24 -7.34 13.30
C GLU A 375 29.29 -6.54 12.39
N GLU A 376 28.78 -7.15 11.31
CA GLU A 376 27.81 -6.55 10.38
C GLU A 376 26.49 -6.21 11.08
N ASP A 377 26.07 -7.06 12.02
CA ASP A 377 24.88 -6.85 12.84
C ASP A 377 24.97 -5.54 13.65
N HIS A 378 26.15 -5.15 14.14
CA HIS A 378 26.32 -3.89 14.85
C HIS A 378 26.19 -2.68 13.91
N GLU A 379 26.77 -2.75 12.72
CA GLU A 379 26.67 -1.69 11.72
C GLU A 379 25.23 -1.51 11.23
N ILE A 380 24.56 -2.59 10.83
CA ILE A 380 23.15 -2.57 10.40
C ILE A 380 22.27 -1.99 11.51
N LYS A 381 22.43 -2.43 12.76
CA LYS A 381 21.65 -1.90 13.90
C LYS A 381 21.92 -0.42 14.14
N SER A 382 23.15 0.04 13.97
CA SER A 382 23.51 1.45 14.09
C SER A 382 22.86 2.28 12.99
N LEU A 383 22.93 1.83 11.73
CA LEU A 383 22.31 2.51 10.60
C LEU A 383 20.78 2.52 10.69
N ILE A 384 20.17 1.41 11.10
CA ILE A 384 18.72 1.36 11.35
C ILE A 384 18.34 2.36 12.45
N ARG A 385 19.09 2.43 13.55
CA ARG A 385 18.83 3.40 14.62
C ARG A 385 18.92 4.83 14.10
N GLU A 386 19.97 5.18 13.37
CA GLU A 386 20.13 6.52 12.77
C GLU A 386 19.02 6.83 11.74
N CYS A 387 18.59 5.82 10.97
CA CYS A 387 17.49 5.96 10.03
C CYS A 387 16.15 6.21 10.73
N VAL A 388 15.89 5.59 11.88
CA VAL A 388 14.68 5.83 12.67
C VAL A 388 14.76 7.17 13.42
N ASP A 389 15.83 7.33 14.20
CA ASP A 389 16.10 8.48 15.06
C ASP A 389 17.33 9.21 14.56
N GLU A 390 17.10 10.12 13.63
CA GLU A 390 18.12 11.00 13.07
C GLU A 390 18.91 11.69 14.19
N SER A 391 20.23 11.50 14.29
CA SER A 391 21.05 12.19 15.28
C SER A 391 21.48 13.57 14.79
N GLU A 392 21.81 13.68 13.50
CA GLU A 392 22.26 14.89 12.81
C GLU A 392 21.42 15.17 11.56
N LEU A 393 21.30 16.44 11.14
CA LEU A 393 20.51 16.81 9.96
C LEU A 393 21.00 16.10 8.69
N GLY A 394 20.13 15.33 8.04
CA GLY A 394 20.43 14.49 6.88
C GLY A 394 21.03 13.12 7.24
N GLY A 395 21.26 12.83 8.52
CA GLY A 395 21.79 11.56 9.00
C GLY A 395 20.89 10.39 8.63
N ARG A 396 19.57 10.59 8.65
CA ARG A 396 18.57 9.58 8.26
C ARG A 396 18.71 9.12 6.81
N VAL A 397 18.79 10.08 5.88
CA VAL A 397 18.90 9.79 4.45
C VAL A 397 20.23 9.10 4.19
N THR A 398 21.31 9.58 4.81
CA THR A 398 22.64 8.97 4.70
C THR A 398 22.62 7.53 5.21
N ALA A 399 22.04 7.28 6.39
CA ALA A 399 21.92 5.94 6.95
C ALA A 399 21.09 5.00 6.08
N PHE A 400 19.99 5.49 5.48
CA PHE A 400 19.19 4.71 4.53
C PHE A 400 19.98 4.33 3.27
N MET A 401 20.74 5.28 2.70
CA MET A 401 21.56 5.02 1.51
C MET A 401 22.67 4.00 1.82
N ASN A 402 23.32 4.12 2.99
CA ASN A 402 24.32 3.14 3.43
C ASN A 402 23.71 1.76 3.65
N LEU A 403 22.50 1.67 4.23
CA LEU A 403 21.77 0.40 4.34
C LEU A 403 21.48 -0.20 2.96
N GLN A 404 21.07 0.64 2.00
CA GLN A 404 20.81 0.19 0.63
C GLN A 404 22.07 -0.34 -0.04
N GLU A 405 23.20 0.35 0.11
CA GLU A 405 24.50 -0.09 -0.43
C GLU A 405 24.95 -1.40 0.21
N LEU A 406 24.90 -1.51 1.54
CA LEU A 406 25.26 -2.72 2.27
C LEU A 406 24.42 -3.91 1.81
N MET A 407 23.10 -3.72 1.66
CA MET A 407 22.20 -4.75 1.14
C MET A 407 22.60 -5.18 -0.28
N GLN A 408 22.97 -4.25 -1.17
CA GLN A 408 23.41 -4.59 -2.52
C GLN A 408 24.70 -5.41 -2.56
N VAL A 409 25.60 -5.22 -1.59
CA VAL A 409 26.83 -6.02 -1.48
C VAL A 409 26.49 -7.42 -1.01
N VAL A 410 25.74 -7.56 0.09
CA VAL A 410 25.29 -8.86 0.63
C VAL A 410 24.57 -9.68 -0.44
N PHE A 411 23.76 -9.04 -1.29
CA PHE A 411 23.02 -9.73 -2.34
C PHE A 411 23.84 -10.15 -3.58
N LYS A 412 25.06 -9.64 -3.76
CA LYS A 412 25.90 -10.00 -4.92
C LYS A 412 26.83 -11.17 -4.64
N GLU A 413 27.14 -11.44 -3.38
CA GLU A 413 28.08 -12.51 -3.01
C GLU A 413 27.47 -13.90 -3.20
N ASP A 414 26.16 -14.05 -3.04
CA ASP A 414 25.46 -15.34 -3.19
C ASP A 414 25.35 -15.83 -4.65
N ASP A 415 25.47 -14.94 -5.65
CA ASP A 415 25.30 -15.29 -7.06
C ASP A 415 26.58 -15.83 -7.74
N LEU A 416 27.73 -15.81 -7.06
CA LEU A 416 29.04 -16.09 -7.67
C LEU A 416 29.59 -17.50 -7.43
N ASP A 417 28.93 -18.32 -6.62
CA ASP A 417 29.45 -19.65 -6.24
C ASP A 417 28.97 -20.82 -7.12
N ASP A 418 28.07 -20.60 -8.09
CA ASP A 418 27.47 -21.68 -8.91
C ASP A 418 28.05 -21.83 -10.34
N GLU A 419 29.09 -21.08 -10.72
CA GLU A 419 29.72 -21.20 -12.06
C GLU A 419 31.02 -22.03 -12.12
N SER A 420 31.42 -22.73 -11.06
CA SER A 420 32.63 -23.56 -11.09
C SER A 420 32.36 -25.06 -11.26
N ASP A 421 32.88 -25.57 -12.37
CA ASP A 421 33.37 -26.93 -12.56
C ASP A 421 32.41 -28.05 -12.99
N ASP A 422 31.65 -27.81 -14.06
CA ASP A 422 31.20 -28.89 -14.96
C ASP A 422 31.79 -28.76 -16.37
N ARG A 423 33.07 -28.34 -16.46
CA ARG A 423 33.91 -28.68 -17.61
C ARG A 423 34.41 -30.11 -17.42
N GLY A 424 33.53 -31.05 -17.79
CA GLY A 424 33.94 -32.40 -18.09
C GLY A 424 35.10 -32.37 -19.08
N ASP A 425 36.23 -32.89 -18.62
CA ASP A 425 37.37 -33.28 -19.43
C ASP A 425 36.90 -34.24 -20.53
N ASP A 426 36.62 -33.72 -21.72
CA ASP A 426 36.71 -34.51 -22.94
C ASP A 426 38.12 -34.32 -23.50
N GLN A 427 39.00 -35.23 -23.07
CA GLN A 427 40.36 -35.39 -23.58
C GLN A 427 40.32 -35.68 -25.09
N GLY A 428 40.59 -34.63 -25.87
CA GLY A 428 40.94 -34.74 -27.29
C GLY A 428 42.34 -34.18 -27.53
N ASP A 429 43.33 -35.06 -27.54
CA ASP A 429 44.74 -34.83 -27.90
C ASP A 429 44.93 -33.88 -29.08
N TYR A 430 45.64 -32.76 -28.91
CA TYR A 430 46.49 -32.17 -29.96
C TYR A 430 47.65 -31.32 -29.39
N ASP A 431 48.85 -31.85 -29.64
CA ASP A 431 50.10 -31.21 -30.06
C ASP A 431 50.65 -29.94 -29.36
N GLU A 432 51.71 -30.22 -28.61
CA GLU A 432 52.97 -29.48 -28.43
C GLU A 432 53.16 -28.13 -29.15
N GLY A 433 53.43 -27.09 -28.33
CA GLY A 433 54.50 -26.15 -28.64
C GLY A 433 54.16 -24.67 -28.58
N ASN A 434 54.26 -24.07 -27.39
CA ASN A 434 55.17 -22.92 -27.20
C ASN A 434 55.23 -22.49 -25.73
N VAL A 435 56.44 -22.55 -25.18
CA VAL A 435 56.81 -22.01 -23.88
C VAL A 435 57.11 -20.53 -24.03
N VAL A 436 56.36 -19.67 -23.35
CA VAL A 436 56.78 -18.29 -23.07
C VAL A 436 56.81 -18.09 -21.56
N HIS A 437 58.02 -17.96 -21.04
CA HIS A 437 58.28 -17.53 -19.68
C HIS A 437 57.71 -16.12 -19.43
N ILE A 438 56.89 -15.96 -18.40
CA ILE A 438 56.66 -14.67 -17.75
C ILE A 438 57.00 -14.82 -16.27
N LYS A 439 57.84 -13.87 -15.82
CA LYS A 439 58.43 -13.78 -14.49
C LYS A 439 57.39 -13.41 -13.44
N GLU A 440 57.63 -13.95 -12.24
CA GLU A 440 57.14 -13.45 -10.95
C GLU A 440 57.31 -11.93 -10.83
N VAL A 441 56.27 -11.26 -10.34
CA VAL A 441 56.38 -9.95 -9.67
C VAL A 441 55.52 -9.98 -8.42
N ASP A 442 56.16 -9.61 -7.32
CA ASP A 442 55.69 -9.56 -5.95
C ASP A 442 54.56 -8.55 -5.68
N ASN A 443 53.82 -8.81 -4.58
CA ASN A 443 53.20 -7.87 -3.62
C ASN A 443 52.84 -6.45 -4.07
N ILE A 444 51.54 -6.09 -4.01
CA ILE A 444 51.10 -4.70 -3.77
C ILE A 444 49.87 -4.67 -2.85
N ASP A 445 50.11 -4.20 -1.63
CA ASP A 445 49.16 -3.48 -0.77
C ASP A 445 48.83 -2.11 -1.39
N GLY A 446 47.59 -1.64 -1.21
CA GLY A 446 47.30 -0.20 -1.14
C GLY A 446 46.56 0.43 -2.33
N SER A 447 45.33 0.86 -2.03
CA SER A 447 44.54 1.93 -2.66
C SER A 447 45.05 2.55 -3.98
N VAL A 448 44.37 2.22 -5.08
CA VAL A 448 44.43 3.04 -6.31
C VAL A 448 43.02 3.20 -6.88
N SER A 449 42.49 4.41 -6.77
CA SER A 449 41.40 4.92 -7.62
C SER A 449 41.88 4.89 -9.07
N ASN A 450 41.35 3.97 -9.87
CA ASN A 450 41.74 3.78 -11.27
C ASN A 450 41.24 4.96 -12.14
N PRO A 451 42.11 5.90 -12.57
CA PRO A 451 41.69 7.09 -13.31
C PRO A 451 41.11 6.76 -14.69
N ALA A 452 41.47 5.59 -15.23
CA ALA A 452 40.95 5.11 -16.51
C ALA A 452 39.48 4.66 -16.43
N ALA A 453 39.01 4.25 -15.25
CA ALA A 453 37.60 3.93 -15.03
C ALA A 453 36.74 5.20 -14.97
N LEU A 454 37.28 6.27 -14.38
CA LEU A 454 36.61 7.57 -14.30
C LEU A 454 36.49 8.24 -15.68
N ASP A 455 37.56 8.24 -16.49
CA ASP A 455 37.52 8.79 -17.87
C ASP A 455 36.54 8.03 -18.78
N LYS A 456 36.37 6.72 -18.53
CA LYS A 456 35.41 5.89 -19.28
C LYS A 456 33.96 6.19 -18.87
N ALA A 457 33.70 6.47 -17.60
CA ALA A 457 32.38 6.86 -17.10
C ALA A 457 32.00 8.27 -17.58
N GLU A 458 32.93 9.23 -17.55
CA GLU A 458 32.68 10.59 -18.05
C GLU A 458 32.36 10.60 -19.56
N LYS A 459 33.08 9.80 -20.36
CA LYS A 459 32.77 9.64 -21.79
C LYS A 459 31.41 9.00 -22.05
N ALA A 460 30.95 8.08 -21.20
CA ALA A 460 29.64 7.44 -21.36
C ALA A 460 28.50 8.44 -21.09
N ILE A 461 28.63 9.27 -20.05
CA ILE A 461 27.66 10.32 -19.71
C ILE A 461 27.57 11.38 -20.82
N GLU A 462 28.71 11.78 -21.38
CA GLU A 462 28.72 12.76 -22.47
C GLU A 462 28.08 12.22 -23.76
N LEU A 463 28.22 10.92 -24.03
CA LEU A 463 27.60 10.27 -25.18
C LEU A 463 26.07 10.17 -25.03
N GLU A 464 25.59 9.92 -23.81
CA GLU A 464 24.16 9.87 -23.50
C GLU A 464 23.51 11.25 -23.59
N LYS A 465 24.22 12.29 -23.12
CA LYS A 465 23.78 13.68 -23.24
C LYS A 465 23.66 14.12 -24.71
N GLN A 466 24.62 13.75 -25.54
CA GLN A 466 24.56 14.01 -27.00
C GLN A 466 23.45 13.23 -27.71
N ALA A 467 23.04 12.07 -27.18
CA ALA A 467 21.91 11.31 -27.72
C ALA A 467 20.56 11.98 -27.38
N LEU A 468 20.44 12.55 -26.18
CA LEU A 468 19.26 13.29 -25.73
C LEU A 468 19.06 14.62 -26.49
N GLU A 469 20.14 15.32 -26.82
CA GLU A 469 20.08 16.56 -27.62
C GLU A 469 19.70 16.34 -29.10
N ARG A 470 19.69 15.08 -29.58
CA ARG A 470 19.26 14.71 -30.95
C ARG A 470 17.78 14.35 -31.05
N LEU A 471 17.05 14.32 -29.94
CA LEU A 471 15.60 14.13 -29.98
C LEU A 471 14.95 15.47 -30.33
N ASP A 472 14.30 15.52 -31.49
CA ASP A 472 13.59 16.71 -31.95
C ASP A 472 12.53 17.11 -30.90
N PRO A 473 12.42 18.41 -30.56
CA PRO A 473 11.41 18.88 -29.63
C PRO A 473 10.02 18.56 -30.19
N VAL A 474 9.23 17.80 -29.42
CA VAL A 474 7.84 17.52 -29.73
C VAL A 474 7.08 18.84 -29.74
N GLU A 475 6.58 19.25 -30.92
CA GLU A 475 5.79 20.47 -31.04
C GLU A 475 4.51 20.37 -30.18
N PRO A 476 4.17 21.42 -29.43
CA PRO A 476 2.95 21.41 -28.62
C PRO A 476 1.72 21.38 -29.53
N ILE A 477 0.85 20.39 -29.28
CA ILE A 477 -0.43 20.23 -29.97
C ILE A 477 -1.29 21.46 -29.67
N GLN A 478 -1.51 22.31 -30.67
CA GLN A 478 -2.44 23.43 -30.56
C GLN A 478 -3.88 22.91 -30.57
N TYR A 479 -4.53 22.98 -29.42
CA TYR A 479 -5.94 22.66 -29.27
C TYR A 479 -6.82 23.79 -29.84
N THR A 480 -7.52 23.53 -30.94
CA THR A 480 -8.61 24.39 -31.43
C THR A 480 -9.94 23.88 -30.88
N PRO A 481 -10.67 24.66 -30.06
CA PRO A 481 -11.99 24.27 -29.59
C PRO A 481 -13.00 24.24 -30.76
N PRO A 482 -13.95 23.29 -30.79
CA PRO A 482 -14.96 23.22 -31.83
C PRO A 482 -15.97 24.38 -31.72
N PRO A 483 -16.46 24.92 -32.84
CA PRO A 483 -17.44 25.98 -32.85
C PRO A 483 -18.85 25.42 -32.66
N GLY A 484 -19.55 25.85 -31.60
CA GLY A 484 -21.01 25.75 -31.55
C GLY A 484 -21.57 25.44 -30.17
N GLU A 485 -21.69 26.46 -29.31
CA GLU A 485 -22.71 26.47 -28.26
C GLU A 485 -23.90 27.30 -28.72
N ILE A 486 -25.04 26.62 -28.78
CA ILE A 486 -26.35 27.20 -29.00
C ILE A 486 -26.79 27.83 -27.68
N ASN A 487 -26.98 29.15 -27.71
CA ASN A 487 -27.69 29.88 -26.66
C ASN A 487 -29.13 29.35 -26.56
N ILE A 488 -29.53 28.89 -25.38
CA ILE A 488 -30.93 28.84 -24.99
C ILE A 488 -31.06 29.61 -23.67
N ALA A 489 -31.97 30.59 -23.73
CA ALA A 489 -32.32 31.56 -22.71
C ALA A 489 -33.03 30.94 -21.49
#